data_AF-A0A0D3CQH3-F1
#
_entry.id   AF-A0A0D3CQH3-F1
#
_cell.length_a   1.000
_cell.length_b   1.000
_cell.length_c   1.000
_cell.angle_alpha   90.00
_cell.angle_beta   90.00
_cell.angle_gamma   90.00
#
_symmetry.space_group_name_H-M   'P 1'
#
loop_
_entity.id
_entity.type
_entity.pdbx_description
1 polymer ?
#
loop_
_entity_poly.entity_id
_entity_poly.type
_entity_poly.pdbx_seq_one_letter_code
_entity_poly.pdbx_strand_id
1 'polypeptide(L)'
;MARIEHLQFSAPKITGENYVGWVTNVKPYLVMKKLTETIIIGNKLPHEHKVEAIIFLKKHLDENVTHDYVSIEDPAELWQDLKERFDNQKEVLRF
;
A
#
# COMPACT_ATOMS: atom_id res chain seq x y z
N MET A 1 9.20 19.67 -17.76
CA MET A 1 8.86 19.46 -16.34
C MET A 1 7.87 18.31 -16.29
N ALA A 2 8.21 17.20 -15.64
CA ALA A 2 7.32 16.05 -15.56
C ALA A 2 6.17 16.38 -14.60
N ARG A 3 4.99 16.60 -15.16
CA ARG A 3 3.73 16.69 -14.43
C ARG A 3 3.46 15.28 -13.89
N ILE A 4 3.88 15.00 -12.65
CA ILE A 4 3.53 13.75 -11.93
C ILE A 4 2.06 13.84 -11.51
N GLU A 5 1.18 14.25 -12.44
CA GLU A 5 -0.24 14.14 -12.26
C GLU A 5 -0.64 12.75 -12.70
N HIS A 6 -1.22 12.01 -11.77
CA HIS A 6 -1.84 10.71 -12.00
C HIS A 6 -0.86 9.61 -12.39
N LEU A 7 -0.08 9.11 -11.42
CA LEU A 7 0.26 7.68 -11.44
C LEU A 7 -1.05 6.89 -11.25
N GLN A 8 -1.84 6.78 -12.32
CA GLN A 8 -3.01 5.90 -12.41
C GLN A 8 -2.53 4.46 -12.53
N PHE A 9 -1.96 3.91 -11.45
CA PHE A 9 -1.85 2.46 -11.34
C PHE A 9 -3.11 1.92 -10.65
N SER A 10 -3.64 0.82 -11.18
CA SER A 10 -4.89 0.24 -10.70
C SER A 10 -4.77 -0.18 -9.24
N ALA A 11 -5.77 0.16 -8.44
CA ALA A 11 -5.94 -0.37 -7.10
C ALA A 11 -5.94 -1.91 -7.12
N PRO A 12 -5.47 -2.57 -6.05
CA PRO A 12 -5.49 -4.02 -5.99
C PRO A 12 -6.96 -4.47 -5.94
N LYS A 13 -7.34 -5.38 -6.82
CA LYS A 13 -8.66 -6.02 -6.81
C LYS A 13 -8.82 -6.78 -5.50
N ILE A 14 -10.06 -6.96 -5.06
CA ILE A 14 -10.41 -7.75 -3.87
C ILE A 14 -9.89 -9.20 -3.98
N THR A 15 -9.75 -9.74 -5.20
CA THR A 15 -9.19 -11.08 -5.49
C THR A 15 -7.66 -11.15 -5.41
N GLY A 16 -6.97 -10.02 -5.32
CA GLY A 16 -5.50 -9.98 -5.27
C GLY A 16 -4.78 -10.21 -6.61
N GLU A 17 -5.49 -10.45 -7.70
CA GLU A 17 -4.92 -10.80 -9.02
C GLU A 17 -3.84 -9.81 -9.48
N ASN A 18 -4.05 -8.51 -9.26
CA ASN A 18 -3.11 -7.45 -9.66
C ASN A 18 -2.27 -6.92 -8.50
N TYR A 19 -2.25 -7.57 -7.34
CA TYR A 19 -1.52 -7.09 -6.16
C TYR A 19 -0.02 -6.91 -6.42
N VAL A 20 0.62 -7.85 -7.14
CA VAL A 20 2.05 -7.73 -7.51
C VAL A 20 2.30 -6.50 -8.40
N GLY A 21 1.39 -6.23 -9.34
CA GLY A 21 1.45 -5.04 -10.18
C GLY A 21 1.28 -3.77 -9.37
N TRP A 22 0.34 -3.75 -8.41
CA TRP A 22 0.16 -2.62 -7.50
C TRP A 22 1.43 -2.35 -6.65
N VAL A 23 2.01 -3.39 -6.04
CA VAL A 23 3.26 -3.26 -5.25
C VAL A 23 4.41 -2.70 -6.09
N THR A 24 4.52 -3.14 -7.35
CA THR A 24 5.56 -2.69 -8.30
C THR A 24 5.45 -1.21 -8.63
N ASN A 25 4.25 -0.63 -8.56
CA ASN A 25 4.03 0.80 -8.79
C ASN A 25 4.12 1.65 -7.51
N VAL A 26 3.63 1.13 -6.37
CA VAL A 26 3.63 1.83 -5.09
C VAL A 26 5.03 1.98 -4.51
N LYS A 27 5.85 0.91 -4.52
CA LYS A 27 7.18 0.95 -3.90
C LYS A 27 8.10 2.03 -4.50
N PRO A 28 8.24 2.17 -5.82
CA PRO A 28 9.06 3.24 -6.42
C PRO A 28 8.58 4.65 -6.03
N TYR A 29 7.27 4.85 -5.87
CA TYR A 29 6.75 6.13 -5.41
C TYR A 29 7.19 6.43 -3.96
N LEU A 30 7.09 5.45 -3.07
CA LEU A 30 7.59 5.59 -1.70
C LEU A 30 9.10 5.88 -1.69
N VAL A 31 9.89 5.24 -2.57
CA VAL A 31 11.33 5.54 -2.73
C VAL A 31 11.55 6.98 -3.18
N MET A 32 10.84 7.44 -4.22
CA MET A 32 10.93 8.81 -4.72
C MET A 32 10.59 9.84 -3.63
N LYS A 33 9.62 9.52 -2.76
CA LYS A 33 9.18 10.35 -1.64
C LYS A 33 10.03 10.19 -0.38
N LYS A 34 11.03 9.29 -0.37
CA LYS A 34 11.82 8.93 0.83
C LYS A 34 10.96 8.43 1.99
N LEU A 35 9.87 7.73 1.68
CA LEU A 35 8.93 7.14 2.63
C LEU A 35 9.09 5.62 2.76
N THR A 36 10.07 4.99 2.12
CA THR A 36 10.21 3.52 2.14
C THR A 36 10.38 2.93 3.55
N GLU A 37 10.99 3.66 4.48
CA GLU A 37 11.13 3.19 5.86
C GLU A 37 9.80 3.22 6.63
N THR A 38 8.79 4.00 6.20
CA THR A 38 7.50 4.07 6.93
C THR A 38 6.74 2.75 6.88
N ILE A 39 6.96 1.93 5.86
CA ILE A 39 6.33 0.60 5.71
C ILE A 39 7.11 -0.52 6.41
N ILE A 40 8.13 -0.18 7.20
CA ILE A 40 8.92 -1.13 8.01
C ILE A 40 8.46 -1.01 9.48
N ILE A 41 8.10 -2.13 10.09
CA ILE A 41 7.66 -2.18 11.49
C ILE A 41 8.79 -1.66 12.40
N GLY A 42 8.44 -0.82 13.38
CA GLY A 42 9.39 -0.27 14.34
C GLY A 42 10.29 0.84 13.80
N ASN A 43 10.00 1.40 12.62
CA ASN A 43 10.68 2.60 12.13
C ASN A 43 10.50 3.78 13.10
N LYS A 44 11.50 4.66 13.11
CA LYS A 44 11.54 5.85 13.98
C LYS A 44 11.36 7.15 13.19
N LEU A 45 10.74 7.07 12.01
CA LEU A 45 10.47 8.26 11.21
C LEU A 45 9.47 9.19 11.93
N PRO A 46 9.52 10.50 11.65
CA PRO A 46 8.57 11.45 12.20
C PRO A 46 7.12 11.07 11.86
N HIS A 47 6.20 11.42 12.77
CA HIS A 47 4.77 11.14 12.60
C HIS A 47 4.22 11.67 11.26
N GLU A 48 4.67 12.83 10.81
CA GLU A 48 4.28 13.44 9.53
C GLU A 48 4.56 12.52 8.32
N HIS A 49 5.68 11.81 8.32
CA HIS A 49 6.03 10.89 7.25
C HIS A 49 5.11 9.66 7.28
N LYS A 50 4.75 9.18 8.48
CA LYS A 50 3.79 8.08 8.63
C LYS A 50 2.40 8.48 8.13
N VAL A 51 1.96 9.69 8.47
CA VAL A 51 0.67 10.26 8.02
C VAL A 51 0.65 10.44 6.50
N GLU A 52 1.72 10.96 5.89
CA GLU A 52 1.78 11.07 4.42
C GLU A 52 1.69 9.68 3.75
N ALA A 53 2.41 8.69 4.27
CA ALA A 53 2.41 7.35 3.74
C ALA A 53 1.06 6.64 3.88
N ILE A 54 0.39 6.70 5.05
CA ILE A 54 -0.90 6.03 5.26
C ILE A 54 -2.00 6.66 4.39
N ILE A 55 -2.02 7.99 4.24
CA ILE A 55 -2.95 8.68 3.35
C ILE A 55 -2.71 8.25 1.90
N PHE A 56 -1.44 8.19 1.48
CA PHE A 56 -1.09 7.75 0.15
C PHE A 56 -1.52 6.30 -0.13
N LEU A 57 -1.23 5.37 0.79
CA LEU A 57 -1.61 3.97 0.64
C LEU A 57 -3.13 3.82 0.54
N LYS A 58 -3.90 4.39 1.48
CA LYS A 58 -5.37 4.31 1.49
C LYS A 58 -6.00 4.89 0.22
N LYS A 59 -5.47 6.01 -0.30
CA LYS A 59 -5.95 6.62 -1.56
C LYS A 59 -5.76 5.74 -2.80
N HIS A 60 -4.84 4.77 -2.74
CA HIS A 60 -4.53 3.88 -3.86
C HIS A 60 -5.02 2.44 -3.61
N LEU A 61 -5.90 2.24 -2.63
CA LEU A 61 -6.66 1.02 -2.45
C LEU A 61 -8.04 1.15 -3.10
N ASP A 62 -8.67 0.00 -3.37
CA ASP A 62 -10.08 -0.03 -3.76
C ASP A 62 -10.93 0.48 -2.58
N GLU A 63 -12.06 1.13 -2.84
CA GLU A 63 -12.90 1.70 -1.78
C GLU A 63 -13.36 0.63 -0.78
N ASN A 64 -13.68 -0.58 -1.26
CA ASN A 64 -14.08 -1.69 -0.40
C ASN A 64 -12.91 -2.18 0.45
N VAL A 65 -11.72 -2.25 -0.13
CA VAL A 65 -10.50 -2.62 0.61
C VAL A 65 -10.13 -1.54 1.62
N THR A 66 -10.34 -0.26 1.30
CA THR A 66 -10.09 0.87 2.21
C THR A 66 -11.01 0.82 3.43
N HIS A 67 -12.27 0.40 3.25
CA HIS A 67 -13.23 0.23 4.35
C HIS A 67 -12.75 -0.80 5.37
N ASP A 68 -12.20 -1.93 4.92
CA ASP A 68 -11.64 -2.98 5.79
C ASP A 68 -10.50 -2.47 6.69
N TYR A 69 -9.80 -1.42 6.27
CA TYR A 69 -8.60 -0.90 6.94
C TYR A 69 -8.75 0.55 7.41
N VAL A 70 -9.98 1.03 7.60
CA VAL A 70 -10.22 2.44 7.94
C VAL A 70 -9.57 2.84 9.27
N SER A 71 -9.53 1.93 10.26
CA SER A 71 -8.97 2.16 11.60
C SER A 71 -7.44 2.07 11.67
N ILE A 72 -6.77 1.53 10.65
CA ILE A 72 -5.30 1.40 10.67
C ILE A 72 -4.67 2.76 10.37
N GLU A 73 -3.87 3.26 11.31
CA GLU A 73 -3.16 4.54 11.17
C GLU A 73 -1.66 4.38 10.89
N ASP A 74 -1.08 3.21 11.22
CA ASP A 74 0.34 2.95 10.96
C ASP A 74 0.55 2.34 9.55
N PRO A 75 1.38 2.95 8.69
CA PRO A 75 1.59 2.46 7.33
C PRO A 75 2.32 1.11 7.26
N ALA A 76 3.11 0.73 8.27
CA ALA A 76 3.76 -0.58 8.30
C ALA A 76 2.77 -1.69 8.62
N GLU A 77 1.85 -1.44 9.56
CA GLU A 77 0.72 -2.34 9.85
C GLU A 77 -0.14 -2.56 8.61
N LEU A 78 -0.59 -1.47 7.95
CA LEU A 78 -1.38 -1.58 6.71
C LEU A 78 -0.63 -2.35 5.62
N TRP A 79 0.67 -2.07 5.45
CA TRP A 79 1.49 -2.73 4.44
C TRP A 79 1.61 -4.24 4.69
N GLN A 80 1.77 -4.65 5.95
CA GLN A 80 1.83 -6.05 6.34
C GLN A 80 0.49 -6.75 6.11
N ASP A 81 -0.62 -6.16 6.56
CA ASP A 81 -1.96 -6.74 6.44
C ASP A 81 -2.36 -6.96 4.98
N LEU A 82 -2.05 -6.00 4.09
CA LEU A 82 -2.26 -6.15 2.66
C LEU A 82 -1.43 -7.32 2.10
N LYS A 83 -0.17 -7.43 2.51
CA LYS A 83 0.70 -8.53 2.06
C LYS A 83 0.14 -9.88 2.51
N GLU A 84 -0.23 -10.02 3.78
CA GLU A 84 -0.78 -11.27 4.32
C GLU A 84 -2.10 -11.64 3.64
N ARG A 85 -3.03 -10.69 3.48
CA ARG A 85 -4.31 -10.92 2.77
C ARG A 85 -4.08 -11.49 1.37
N PHE A 86 -3.24 -10.83 0.57
CA PHE A 86 -3.09 -11.16 -0.84
C PHE A 86 -2.11 -12.32 -1.11
N ASP A 87 -1.14 -12.56 -0.22
CA ASP A 87 -0.32 -13.77 -0.29
C ASP A 87 -1.13 -15.02 0.11
N ASN A 88 -1.98 -14.93 1.14
CA ASN A 88 -2.88 -16.03 1.52
C ASN A 88 -3.89 -16.38 0.41
N GLN A 89 -4.42 -15.37 -0.30
CA GLN A 89 -5.33 -15.60 -1.44
C GLN A 89 -4.67 -16.35 -2.61
N LYS A 90 -3.35 -16.17 -2.83
CA LYS A 90 -2.62 -16.93 -3.85
C LYS A 90 -2.44 -18.39 -3.48
N GLU A 91 -2.27 -18.70 -2.20
CA GLU A 91 -2.17 -20.08 -1.72
C GLU A 91 -3.54 -20.80 -1.77
N VAL A 92 -4.64 -20.09 -1.51
CA VAL A 92 -6.01 -20.67 -1.61
C VAL A 92 -6.40 -21.01 -3.06
N LEU A 93 -5.87 -20.32 -4.06
CA LEU A 93 -6.16 -20.56 -5.48
C LEU A 93 -5.27 -21.66 -6.13
N ARG A 94 -4.43 -22.37 -5.36
CA ARG A 94 -3.48 -23.40 -5.86
C ARG A 94 -4.00 -24.86 -5.79
N PHE A 95 -5.31 -25.07 -5.63
CA PHE A 95 -5.93 -26.40 -5.71
C PHE A 95 -6.48 -26.68 -7.11
#